data_AF-Q90367-F1
#
_entry.id   AF-Q90367-F1
#
_cell.length_a   1.000
_cell.length_b   1.000
_cell.length_c   1.000
_cell.angle_alpha   90.00
_cell.angle_beta   90.00
_cell.angle_gamma   90.00
#
_symmetry.space_group_name_H-M   'P 1'
#
loop_
_entity.id
_entity.type
_entity.pdbx_description
1 polymer ?
#
loop_
_entity_poly.entity_id
_entity_poly.type
_entity_poly.pdbx_seq_one_letter_code
_entity_poly.pdbx_strand_id
1 'polypeptide(L)'
;DEDRYDADAKVTKGAKEVEELKFKVTEMKGMKKPALKKVRLSADQMLQALLGSKHKVQMDMRSNLKQVKKEVKEEVGDAVGDWRKNVDDKAGMDGRKKMFEGAEA
;
A
#
# COMPACT_ATOMS: atom_id res chain seq x y z
N ASP A 1 -67.32 33.92 0.41
CA ASP A 1 -66.77 32.72 1.11
C ASP A 1 -66.20 31.67 0.16
N GLU A 2 -66.88 31.33 -0.94
CA GLU A 2 -66.35 30.40 -1.95
C GLU A 2 -65.00 30.85 -2.55
N ASP A 3 -64.88 32.11 -2.99
CA ASP A 3 -63.62 32.61 -3.57
C ASP A 3 -62.44 32.52 -2.59
N ARG A 4 -62.71 32.70 -1.29
CA ARG A 4 -61.71 32.58 -0.23
C ARG A 4 -61.30 31.11 -0.06
N TYR A 5 -62.26 30.19 -0.11
CA TYR A 5 -62.00 28.75 -0.03
C TYR A 5 -61.16 28.27 -1.22
N ASP A 6 -61.49 28.71 -2.43
CA ASP A 6 -60.74 28.37 -3.65
C ASP A 6 -59.32 28.95 -3.64
N ALA A 7 -59.16 30.18 -3.15
CA ALA A 7 -57.84 30.77 -2.95
C ALA A 7 -57.02 29.97 -1.94
N ASP A 8 -57.60 29.60 -0.81
CA ASP A 8 -56.93 28.84 0.25
C ASP A 8 -56.57 27.42 -0.20
N ALA A 9 -57.43 26.78 -1.00
CA ALA A 9 -57.16 25.48 -1.61
C ALA A 9 -55.97 25.53 -2.58
N LYS A 10 -55.85 26.61 -3.38
CA LYS A 10 -54.70 26.81 -4.29
C LYS A 10 -53.41 27.04 -3.52
N VAL A 11 -53.45 27.87 -2.46
CA VAL A 11 -52.28 28.12 -1.59
C VAL A 11 -51.84 26.83 -0.91
N THR A 12 -52.77 26.03 -0.39
CA THR A 12 -52.50 24.76 0.27
C THR A 12 -51.86 23.75 -0.69
N LYS A 13 -52.34 23.66 -1.94
CA LYS A 13 -51.72 22.80 -2.97
C LYS A 13 -50.30 23.25 -3.28
N GLY A 14 -50.09 24.56 -3.51
CA GLY A 14 -48.77 25.11 -3.76
C GLY A 14 -47.80 24.88 -2.61
N ALA A 15 -48.26 25.00 -1.35
CA ALA A 15 -47.44 24.74 -0.17
C ALA A 15 -46.97 23.28 -0.10
N LYS A 16 -47.86 22.32 -0.41
CA LYS A 16 -47.53 20.89 -0.46
C LYS A 16 -46.52 20.57 -1.56
N GLU A 17 -46.71 21.12 -2.75
CA GLU A 17 -45.76 20.94 -3.86
C GLU A 17 -44.39 21.53 -3.53
N VAL A 18 -44.34 22.70 -2.90
CA VAL A 18 -43.08 23.32 -2.44
C VAL A 18 -42.37 22.45 -1.40
N GLU A 19 -43.10 21.83 -0.48
CA GLU A 19 -42.54 20.90 0.51
C GLU A 19 -41.94 19.65 -0.17
N GLU A 20 -42.67 19.04 -1.10
CA GLU A 20 -42.20 17.88 -1.86
C GLU A 20 -40.94 18.21 -2.69
N LEU A 21 -40.92 19.38 -3.34
CA LEU A 21 -39.77 19.85 -4.09
C LEU A 21 -38.56 20.13 -3.18
N LYS A 22 -38.77 20.70 -1.99
CA LYS A 22 -37.69 20.89 -0.99
C LYS A 22 -37.11 19.56 -0.52
N PHE A 23 -37.94 18.54 -0.33
CA PHE A 23 -37.49 17.19 0.00
C PHE A 23 -36.63 16.61 -1.12
N LYS A 24 -37.12 16.63 -2.38
CA LYS A 24 -36.36 16.17 -3.56
C LYS A 24 -35.04 16.91 -3.74
N VAL A 25 -35.01 18.23 -3.52
CA VAL A 25 -33.77 19.03 -3.56
C VAL A 25 -32.78 18.59 -2.47
N THR A 26 -33.28 18.22 -1.29
CA THR A 26 -32.44 17.74 -0.18
C THR A 26 -31.87 16.36 -0.49
N GLU A 27 -32.67 15.45 -1.06
CA GLU A 27 -32.18 14.15 -1.54
C GLU A 27 -31.16 14.29 -2.67
N MET A 28 -31.45 15.12 -3.67
CA MET A 28 -30.56 15.35 -4.82
C MET A 28 -29.25 16.03 -4.44
N LYS A 29 -29.26 16.96 -3.48
CA LYS A 29 -28.03 17.56 -2.93
C LYS A 29 -27.15 16.51 -2.22
N GLY A 30 -27.71 15.34 -1.93
CA GLY A 30 -27.10 14.32 -1.11
C GLY A 30 -27.03 14.76 0.35
N MET A 31 -27.17 13.81 1.26
CA MET A 31 -26.79 14.02 2.66
C MET A 31 -25.35 14.54 2.64
N LYS A 32 -25.12 15.79 3.06
CA LYS A 32 -23.77 16.35 3.19
C LYS A 32 -22.96 15.28 3.90
N LYS A 33 -22.00 14.66 3.20
CA LYS A 33 -21.12 13.63 3.78
C LYS A 33 -20.74 14.15 5.16
N PRO A 34 -21.08 13.46 6.26
CA PRO A 34 -20.67 13.90 7.58
C PRO A 34 -19.19 14.20 7.46
N ALA A 35 -18.79 15.46 7.70
CA ALA A 35 -17.41 15.86 7.57
C ALA A 35 -16.63 14.84 8.40
N LEU A 36 -15.79 14.03 7.73
CA LEU A 36 -15.07 12.94 8.37
C LEU A 36 -14.42 13.54 9.61
N LYS A 37 -14.99 13.25 10.79
CA LYS A 37 -14.56 13.88 12.03
C LYS A 37 -13.07 13.56 12.11
N LYS A 38 -12.22 14.60 12.10
CA LYS A 38 -10.76 14.47 12.17
C LYS A 38 -10.43 13.35 13.14
N VAL A 39 -9.76 12.31 12.64
CA VAL A 39 -9.31 11.16 13.42
C VAL A 39 -8.57 11.73 14.63
N ARG A 40 -9.15 11.63 15.83
CA ARG A 40 -8.67 12.37 17.00
C ARG A 40 -7.32 11.85 17.49
N LEU A 41 -6.98 10.59 17.20
CA LEU A 41 -5.63 10.03 17.31
C LEU A 41 -5.41 8.98 16.22
N SER A 42 -4.30 9.07 15.48
CA SER A 42 -3.84 7.95 14.65
C SER A 42 -3.33 6.81 15.53
N ALA A 43 -3.35 5.58 15.01
CA ALA A 43 -2.78 4.42 15.72
C ALA A 43 -1.32 4.68 16.12
N ASP A 44 -0.55 5.35 15.27
CA ASP A 44 0.84 5.73 15.55
C ASP A 44 0.96 6.71 16.73
N GLN A 45 0.03 7.66 16.85
CA GLN A 45 0.01 8.60 17.99
C GLN A 45 -0.31 7.87 19.30
N MET A 46 -1.21 6.88 19.28
CA MET A 46 -1.50 6.05 20.46
C MET A 46 -0.33 5.13 20.81
N LEU A 47 0.28 4.48 19.82
CA LEU A 47 1.41 3.58 20.04
C LEU A 47 2.64 4.31 20.56
N GLN A 48 2.96 5.49 20.02
CA GLN A 48 4.06 6.32 20.50
C GLN A 48 3.83 6.82 21.94
N ALA A 49 2.58 7.17 22.28
CA ALA A 49 2.24 7.60 23.64
C ALA A 49 2.34 6.47 24.67
N LEU A 50 1.99 5.22 24.30
CA LEU A 50 2.00 4.07 25.20
C LEU A 50 3.37 3.37 25.30
N LEU A 51 4.12 3.30 24.19
CA LEU A 51 5.34 2.49 24.08
C LEU A 51 6.62 3.32 23.95
N GLY A 52 6.50 4.64 23.96
CA GLY A 52 7.62 5.58 23.85
C GLY A 52 8.37 5.46 22.52
N SER A 53 9.62 5.93 22.50
CA SER A 53 10.46 5.95 21.30
C SER A 53 10.96 4.59 20.81
N LYS A 54 10.75 3.51 21.59
CA LYS A 54 11.30 2.18 21.29
C LYS A 54 10.67 1.54 20.05
N HIS A 55 9.43 1.88 19.72
CA HIS A 55 8.69 1.30 18.59
C HIS A 55 8.28 2.35 17.57
N LYS A 56 9.25 3.07 17.00
CA LYS A 56 9.02 3.88 15.79
C LYS A 56 9.02 2.95 14.57
N VAL A 57 7.89 2.30 14.33
CA VAL A 57 7.72 1.42 13.15
C VAL A 57 7.43 2.30 11.94
N GLN A 58 8.42 2.50 11.05
CA GLN A 58 8.14 3.12 9.76
C GLN A 58 7.34 2.11 8.93
N MET A 59 6.03 2.30 8.79
CA MET A 59 5.17 1.44 7.95
C MET A 59 5.32 1.73 6.45
N ASP A 60 6.56 1.89 5.95
CA ASP A 60 6.79 1.94 4.51
C ASP A 60 7.07 0.54 3.98
N MET A 61 5.99 -0.16 3.64
CA MET A 61 6.02 -1.51 3.09
C MET A 61 6.90 -1.58 1.83
N ARG A 62 6.99 -0.49 1.04
CA ARG A 62 7.80 -0.44 -0.18
C ARG A 62 9.30 -0.37 0.11
N SER A 63 9.69 0.35 1.16
CA SER A 63 11.09 0.44 1.58
C SER A 63 11.60 -0.92 2.06
N ASN A 64 10.83 -1.61 2.90
CA ASN A 64 11.20 -2.94 3.41
C ASN A 64 11.34 -3.98 2.28
N LEU A 65 10.43 -3.99 1.31
CA LEU A 65 10.53 -4.89 0.14
C LEU A 65 11.76 -4.58 -0.74
N LYS A 66 12.14 -3.30 -0.88
CA LYS A 66 13.34 -2.92 -1.64
C LYS A 66 14.63 -3.31 -0.92
N GLN A 67 14.68 -3.17 0.41
CA GLN A 67 15.84 -3.58 1.20
C GLN A 67 16.06 -5.10 1.10
N VAL A 68 15.03 -5.91 1.34
CA VAL A 68 15.11 -7.37 1.22
C VAL A 68 15.56 -7.80 -0.19
N LYS A 69 15.01 -7.17 -1.23
CA LYS A 69 15.43 -7.47 -2.61
C LYS A 69 16.87 -7.06 -2.90
N LYS A 70 17.37 -6.00 -2.25
CA LYS A 70 18.75 -5.54 -2.41
C LYS A 70 19.73 -6.49 -1.73
N GLU A 71 19.47 -6.87 -0.48
CA GLU A 71 20.30 -7.81 0.29
C GLU A 71 20.42 -9.14 -0.47
N VAL A 72 19.31 -9.72 -0.93
CA VAL A 72 19.32 -10.96 -1.73
C VAL A 72 20.10 -10.80 -3.05
N LYS A 73 20.00 -9.64 -3.71
CA LYS A 73 20.74 -9.39 -4.95
C LYS A 73 22.25 -9.23 -4.70
N GLU A 74 22.65 -8.65 -3.58
CA GLU A 74 24.05 -8.47 -3.20
C GLU A 74 24.70 -9.80 -2.82
N GLU A 75 24.03 -10.63 -2.01
CA GLU A 75 24.49 -12.00 -1.69
C GLU A 75 24.62 -12.87 -2.94
N VAL A 76 23.66 -12.80 -3.87
CA VAL A 76 23.76 -13.49 -5.17
C VAL A 76 24.82 -12.84 -6.06
N GLY A 77 25.01 -11.53 -5.99
CA GLY A 77 26.02 -10.79 -6.74
C GLY A 77 27.45 -11.18 -6.37
N ASP A 78 27.72 -11.41 -5.08
CA ASP A 78 29.00 -11.93 -4.58
C ASP A 78 29.23 -13.38 -5.03
N ALA A 79 28.19 -14.21 -5.07
CA ALA A 79 28.26 -15.57 -5.63
C ALA A 79 28.40 -15.59 -7.16
N VAL A 80 27.97 -14.51 -7.84
CA VAL A 80 28.14 -14.23 -9.28
C VAL A 80 29.41 -13.37 -9.51
N GLY A 81 30.29 -13.29 -8.51
CA GLY A 81 31.62 -12.69 -8.62
C GLY A 81 32.56 -13.54 -9.50
N ASP A 82 32.90 -12.97 -10.66
CA ASP A 82 33.88 -13.42 -11.66
C ASP A 82 33.91 -14.93 -11.99
N TRP A 83 32.88 -15.37 -12.71
CA TRP A 83 32.82 -16.71 -13.32
C TRP A 83 34.07 -17.04 -14.16
N ARG A 84 34.75 -16.05 -14.75
CA ARG A 84 35.97 -16.29 -15.54
C ARG A 84 37.08 -16.89 -14.68
N LYS A 85 37.32 -16.33 -13.49
CA LYS A 85 38.38 -16.78 -12.59
C LYS A 85 38.19 -18.24 -12.16
N ASN A 86 36.95 -18.62 -11.88
CA ASN A 86 36.61 -19.98 -11.44
C ASN A 86 36.71 -21.02 -12.59
N VAL A 87 36.56 -20.58 -13.85
CA VAL A 87 36.76 -21.41 -15.04
C VAL A 87 38.25 -21.53 -15.38
N ASP A 88 39.00 -20.43 -15.34
CA ASP A 88 40.44 -20.40 -15.63
C ASP A 88 41.23 -21.24 -14.61
N ASP A 89 40.87 -21.19 -13.33
CA ASP A 89 41.48 -22.03 -12.27
C ASP A 89 41.24 -23.54 -12.49
N LYS A 90 40.16 -23.92 -13.19
CA LYS A 90 39.85 -25.32 -13.55
C LYS A 90 40.39 -25.74 -14.91
N ALA A 91 40.68 -24.80 -15.81
CA ALA A 91 41.24 -25.07 -17.14
C ALA A 91 42.75 -25.40 -17.09
N GLY A 92 43.46 -25.07 -16.00
CA GLY A 92 44.89 -25.35 -15.83
C GLY A 92 45.26 -26.82 -15.56
N MET A 93 44.29 -27.73 -15.45
CA MET A 93 44.52 -29.16 -15.17
C MET A 93 44.68 -30.05 -16.42
N ASP A 94 44.96 -29.48 -17.59
CA ASP A 94 45.22 -30.24 -18.83
C ASP A 94 46.72 -30.51 -19.09
N GLY A 95 47.54 -30.46 -18.04
CA GLY A 95 48.95 -30.87 -18.07
C GLY A 95 49.10 -32.35 -17.71
N ARG A 96 49.60 -33.16 -18.65
CA ARG A 96 49.95 -34.59 -18.55
C ARG A 96 50.02 -35.13 -17.10
N LYS A 97 48.96 -35.83 -16.66
CA LYS A 97 49.01 -36.68 -15.47
C LYS A 97 50.15 -37.70 -15.64
N LYS A 98 51.19 -37.56 -14.83
CA LYS A 98 52.34 -38.46 -14.78
C LYS A 98 51.90 -39.79 -14.15
N MET A 99 51.34 -40.68 -14.96
CA MET A 99 51.27 -42.10 -14.60
C MET A 99 52.68 -42.65 -14.82
N PHE A 100 53.40 -42.95 -13.73
CA PHE A 100 54.59 -43.78 -13.84
C PHE A 100 54.16 -45.25 -13.75
N GLU A 101 54.48 -46.00 -14.81
CA GLU A 101 54.52 -47.46 -14.84
C GLU A 101 55.69 -47.98 -13.99
N GLY A 102 55.55 -49.20 -13.47
CA GLY A 102 56.16 -49.67 -12.24
C GLY A 102 57.65 -50.08 -12.25
N ALA A 103 58.13 -50.43 -11.05
CA ALA A 103 59.30 -51.27 -10.83
C ALA A 103 59.29 -51.91 -9.42
N GLU A 104 59.17 -53.24 -9.41
CA GLU A 104 59.73 -54.27 -8.50
C GLU A 104 59.50 -54.23 -6.98
N ALA A 105 58.80 -55.27 -6.46
CA ALA A 105 59.39 -56.44 -5.77
C ALA A 105 58.30 -57.49 -5.48
#